data_AF-A0A7V5S803-F1
#
_entry.id   AF-A0A7V5S803-F1
#
_cell.length_a   1.000
_cell.length_b   1.000
_cell.length_c   1.000
_cell.angle_alpha   90.00
_cell.angle_beta   90.00
_cell.angle_gamma   90.00
#
_symmetry.space_group_name_H-M   'P 1'
#
loop_
_entity.id
_entity.type
_entity.pdbx_description
1 polymer ?
#
loop_
_entity_poly.entity_id
_entity_poly.type
_entity_poly.pdbx_seq_one_letter_code
_entity_poly.pdbx_strand_id
1 'polypeptide(L)'
;MIRKQVYVSPEQEKFLKQLSKKFGQSEAALIRQAIDQALAADATPAARDVSAWEREKAFIRSLMAQKPLHRRRRWTRAELYEEER
;
A
#
# COMPACT_ATOMS: atom_id res chain seq x y z
N MET A 1 -2.87 -26.13 11.12
CA MET A 1 -2.27 -24.84 11.53
C MET A 1 -0.75 -24.94 11.45
N ILE A 2 -0.08 -23.85 11.08
CA ILE A 2 1.39 -23.76 11.06
C ILE A 2 1.83 -23.04 12.35
N ARG A 3 2.78 -23.63 13.09
CA ARG A 3 3.33 -23.00 14.30
C ARG A 3 4.42 -21.99 13.91
N LYS A 4 4.24 -20.73 14.31
CA LYS A 4 5.23 -19.67 14.17
C LYS A 4 5.62 -19.15 15.55
N GLN A 5 6.90 -18.90 15.77
CA GLN A 5 7.40 -18.14 16.92
C GLN A 5 7.72 -16.73 16.47
N VAL A 6 7.34 -15.75 17.28
CA VAL A 6 7.55 -14.31 17.03
C VAL A 6 8.11 -13.68 18.30
N TYR A 7 9.00 -12.71 18.14
CA TYR A 7 9.45 -11.87 19.25
C TYR A 7 8.48 -10.71 19.41
N VAL A 8 8.14 -10.39 20.66
CA VAL A 8 7.28 -9.27 21.02
C VAL A 8 8.00 -8.38 22.02
N SER A 9 7.66 -7.09 22.05
CA SER A 9 8.19 -6.18 23.06
C SER A 9 7.56 -6.42 24.44
N PRO A 10 8.20 -5.98 25.54
CA PRO A 10 7.60 -6.08 26.88
C PRO A 10 6.25 -5.37 27.02
N GLU A 11 6.02 -4.31 26.25
CA GLU A 11 4.75 -3.58 26.22
C GLU A 11 3.66 -4.38 25.51
N GLN A 12 4.00 -5.00 24.37
CA GLN A 12 3.08 -5.88 23.63
C GLN A 12 2.66 -7.09 24.46
N GLU A 13 3.59 -7.70 25.19
CA GLU A 13 3.30 -8.81 26.12
C GLU A 13 2.30 -8.41 27.21
N LYS A 14 2.51 -7.24 27.84
CA LYS A 14 1.58 -6.71 28.86
C LYS A 14 0.19 -6.47 28.27
N PHE A 15 0.14 -5.89 27.08
CA PHE A 15 -1.11 -5.60 26.39
C PHE A 15 -1.86 -6.89 26.00
N LEU A 16 -1.16 -7.88 25.45
CA LEU A 16 -1.74 -9.20 25.10
C LEU A 16 -2.34 -9.88 26.33
N LYS A 17 -1.65 -9.88 27.47
CA LYS A 17 -2.16 -10.43 28.74
C LYS A 17 -3.42 -9.72 29.22
N GLN A 18 -3.47 -8.40 29.10
CA GLN A 18 -4.65 -7.61 29.47
C GLN A 18 -5.83 -7.95 28.56
N LEU A 19 -5.62 -8.01 27.25
CA LEU A 19 -6.66 -8.37 26.29
C LEU A 19 -7.15 -9.80 26.49
N SER A 20 -6.24 -10.74 26.73
CA SER A 20 -6.54 -12.14 27.01
C SER A 20 -7.51 -12.27 28.20
N LYS A 21 -7.21 -11.58 29.31
CA LYS A 21 -8.10 -11.52 30.47
C LYS A 21 -9.42 -10.81 30.17
N LYS A 22 -9.39 -9.69 29.45
CA LYS A 22 -10.57 -8.89 29.13
C LYS A 22 -11.57 -9.65 28.26
N PHE A 23 -11.08 -10.41 27.29
CA PHE A 23 -11.92 -11.10 26.30
C PHE A 23 -12.09 -12.60 26.59
N GLY A 24 -11.42 -13.15 27.61
CA GLY A 24 -11.46 -14.57 27.92
C GLY A 24 -10.86 -15.48 26.82
N GLN A 25 -10.02 -14.91 25.96
CA GLN A 25 -9.42 -15.60 24.81
C GLN A 25 -7.92 -15.82 25.03
N SER A 26 -7.38 -16.92 24.52
CA SER A 26 -5.91 -17.13 24.53
C SER A 26 -5.18 -16.03 23.75
N GLU A 27 -3.97 -15.68 24.18
CA GLU A 27 -3.12 -14.71 23.48
C GLU A 27 -2.87 -15.10 22.01
N ALA A 28 -2.67 -16.39 21.75
CA ALA A 28 -2.51 -16.90 20.39
C ALA A 28 -3.77 -16.72 19.53
N ALA A 29 -4.97 -16.78 20.11
CA ALA A 29 -6.22 -16.51 19.39
C ALA A 29 -6.33 -15.01 19.04
N LEU A 30 -5.96 -14.13 19.97
CA LEU A 30 -5.94 -12.68 19.73
C LEU A 30 -4.93 -12.31 18.63
N ILE A 31 -3.73 -12.89 18.64
CA ILE A 31 -2.72 -12.67 17.60
C ILE A 31 -3.25 -13.12 16.23
N ARG A 32 -3.86 -14.31 16.15
CA ARG A 32 -4.46 -14.79 14.89
C ARG A 32 -5.55 -13.86 14.39
N GLN A 33 -6.48 -13.47 15.27
CA GLN A 33 -7.56 -12.54 14.91
C GLN A 33 -7.02 -11.21 14.38
N ALA A 34 -5.97 -10.67 14.99
CA ALA A 34 -5.33 -9.44 14.53
C ALA A 34 -4.68 -9.61 13.15
N ILE A 35 -4.04 -10.75 12.89
CA ILE A 35 -3.48 -11.07 11.57
C ILE A 35 -4.60 -11.18 10.52
N ASP A 36 -5.69 -11.87 10.84
CA ASP A 36 -6.84 -12.01 9.93
C ASP A 36 -7.48 -10.65 9.61
N GLN A 37 -7.57 -9.76 10.60
CA GLN A 37 -8.04 -8.38 10.40
C GLN A 37 -7.10 -7.56 9.52
N ALA A 38 -5.78 -7.69 9.70
CA ALA A 38 -4.79 -7.02 8.85
C ALA A 38 -4.87 -7.52 7.39
N LEU A 39 -5.00 -8.83 7.20
CA LEU A 39 -5.19 -9.43 5.87
C LEU A 39 -6.49 -8.95 5.20
N ALA A 40 -7.59 -8.84 5.96
CA ALA A 40 -8.84 -8.31 5.44
C ALA A 40 -8.72 -6.82 5.06
N ALA A 41 -8.01 -6.02 5.86
CA ALA A 41 -7.74 -4.62 5.56
C ALA A 41 -6.90 -4.46 4.29
N ASP A 42 -5.84 -5.25 4.12
CA ASP A 42 -5.00 -5.26 2.90
C ASP A 42 -5.77 -5.74 1.66
N ALA A 43 -6.69 -6.70 1.84
CA ALA A 43 -7.56 -7.19 0.77
C ALA A 43 -8.66 -6.19 0.38
N THR A 44 -8.89 -5.16 1.21
CA THR A 44 -9.79 -4.07 0.86
C THR A 44 -8.98 -3.07 0.04
N PRO A 45 -9.14 -2.97 -1.30
CA PRO A 45 -8.44 -1.94 -2.04
C PRO A 45 -8.84 -0.60 -1.43
N ALA A 46 -7.87 0.10 -0.83
CA ALA A 46 -8.04 1.44 -0.28
C ALA A 46 -8.96 2.20 -1.22
N ALA A 47 -10.11 2.66 -0.69
CA ALA A 47 -11.22 3.17 -1.49
C ALA A 47 -10.66 4.11 -2.57
N ARG A 48 -10.50 3.57 -3.79
CA ARG A 48 -9.86 4.31 -4.86
C ARG A 48 -10.82 5.45 -5.14
N ASP A 49 -10.34 6.68 -5.00
CA ASP A 49 -11.14 7.84 -5.37
C ASP A 49 -11.42 7.76 -6.87
N VAL A 50 -12.59 7.21 -7.22
CA VAL A 50 -13.03 7.05 -8.61
C VAL A 50 -13.05 8.42 -9.29
N SER A 51 -13.32 9.50 -8.53
CA SER A 51 -13.30 10.85 -9.05
C SER A 51 -11.88 11.34 -9.40
N ALA A 52 -10.85 10.88 -8.69
CA ALA A 52 -9.46 11.15 -9.05
C ALA A 52 -9.11 10.50 -10.40
N TRP A 53 -9.57 9.27 -10.63
CA TRP A 53 -9.37 8.60 -11.91
C TRP A 53 -10.15 9.27 -13.06
N GLU A 54 -11.34 9.79 -12.79
CA GLU A 54 -12.10 10.55 -13.78
C GLU A 54 -11.46 11.88 -14.14
N ARG A 55 -10.91 12.61 -13.15
CA ARG A 55 -10.13 13.83 -13.39
C ARG A 55 -8.90 13.54 -14.26
N GLU A 56 -8.17 12.47 -13.97
CA GLU A 56 -7.01 12.06 -14.75
C GLU A 56 -7.39 11.71 -16.21
N LYS A 57 -8.46 10.93 -16.41
CA LYS A 57 -8.96 10.62 -17.75
C LYS A 57 -9.35 11.89 -18.53
N ALA A 58 -9.97 12.87 -17.88
CA ALA A 58 -10.31 14.14 -18.51
C ALA A 58 -9.05 14.94 -18.89
N PHE A 59 -8.04 14.96 -18.01
CA PHE A 59 -6.75 15.59 -18.28
C PHE A 59 -6.03 14.94 -19.48
N ILE A 60 -5.91 13.62 -19.51
CA ILE A 60 -5.31 12.87 -20.63
C ILE A 60 -6.05 13.16 -21.94
N ARG A 61 -7.40 13.14 -21.93
CA ARG A 61 -8.20 13.50 -23.11
C ARG A 61 -7.94 14.93 -23.57
N SER A 62 -7.77 15.87 -22.63
CA SER A 62 -7.42 17.26 -22.95
C SER A 62 -6.04 17.38 -23.60
N LEU A 63 -5.07 16.54 -23.19
CA LEU A 63 -3.74 16.48 -23.81
C LEU A 63 -3.80 15.85 -25.20
N MET A 64 -4.58 14.78 -25.38
CA MET A 64 -4.77 14.12 -26.68
C MET A 64 -5.49 15.00 -27.69
N ALA A 65 -6.40 15.87 -27.24
CA ALA A 65 -7.11 16.83 -28.08
C ALA A 65 -6.23 18.01 -28.53
N GLN A 66 -5.08 18.24 -27.88
CA GLN A 66 -4.14 19.26 -28.32
C GLN A 66 -3.40 18.78 -29.58
N LYS A 67 -3.11 19.73 -30.48
CA LYS A 67 -2.33 19.43 -31.69
C LYS A 67 -0.97 18.83 -31.29
N PRO A 68 -0.48 17.80 -32.00
CA PRO A 68 0.83 17.23 -31.72
C PRO A 68 1.88 18.33 -31.70
N LEU A 69 2.68 18.36 -30.62
CA LEU A 69 3.80 19.27 -30.51
C LEU A 69 4.75 18.95 -31.67
N HIS A 70 4.86 19.84 -32.65
CA HIS A 70 5.78 19.75 -33.78
C HIS A 70 7.27 19.90 -33.36
N ARG A 71 7.61 19.63 -32.10
CA ARG A 71 8.99 19.60 -31.64
C ARG A 71 9.55 18.19 -31.82
N ARG A 72 10.50 18.08 -32.74
CA ARG A 72 11.44 16.95 -32.74
C ARG A 72 12.19 16.92 -31.40
N ARG A 73 12.43 15.72 -30.88
CA ARG A 73 13.28 15.53 -29.71
C ARG A 73 14.63 16.21 -29.98
N ARG A 74 15.09 17.06 -29.05
CA ARG A 74 16.39 17.76 -29.17
C ARG A 74 17.55 16.95 -28.60
N TRP A 75 17.25 15.81 -27.99
CA TRP A 75 18.20 14.92 -27.36
C TRP A 75 18.07 13.52 -27.96
N THR A 76 19.19 12.83 -28.04
CA THR A 76 19.22 11.40 -28.35
C THR A 76 19.08 10.58 -27.07
N ARG A 77 18.60 9.33 -27.18
CA ARG A 77 18.41 8.47 -26.00
C ARG A 77 19.74 8.19 -25.28
N ALA A 78 20.87 8.19 -26.00
CA ALA A 78 22.19 7.97 -25.45
C ALA A 78 22.64 9.12 -24.54
N GLU A 79 22.43 10.37 -24.98
CA GLU A 79 22.76 11.58 -24.21
C GLU A 79 22.09 11.62 -22.83
N LEU A 80 20.90 11.04 -22.68
CA LEU A 80 20.16 11.01 -21.41
C LEU A 80 20.81 10.12 -20.33
N TYR A 81 21.67 9.18 -20.72
CA TYR A 81 22.33 8.24 -19.81
C TYR A 81 23.82 8.56 -19.61
N GLU A 82 24.36 9.57 -20.30
CA GLU A 82 25.76 9.98 -20.19
C GLU A 82 26.02 11.01 -19.09
N GLU A 83 25.00 11.73 -18.60
CA GLU A 83 25.15 12.79 -17.59
C GLU A 83 25.35 12.28 -16.13
N GLU A 84 25.31 10.96 -15.88
CA GLU A 84 25.56 10.39 -14.54
C GLU A 84 26.98 9.80 -14.36
N ARG A 85 28.01 10.42 -14.95
CA ARG A 85 29.40 9.98 -14.73
C ARG A 85 30.37 11.12 -14.40
#